data_AF-A0A6J0J9G8-F1
#
_entry.id   AF-A0A6J0J9G8-F1
#
_cell.length_a   1.000
_cell.length_b   1.000
_cell.length_c   1.000
_cell.angle_alpha   90.00
_cell.angle_beta   90.00
_cell.angle_gamma   90.00
#
_symmetry.space_group_name_H-M   'P 1'
#
loop_
_entity.id
_entity.type
_entity.pdbx_description
1 polymer ?
#
loop_
_entity_poly.entity_id
_entity_poly.type
_entity_poly.pdbx_seq_one_letter_code
_entity_poly.pdbx_strand_id
1 'polypeptide(L)'
;MFFLFLLPPIVLDSGYFMPSRLFFDNIGAILTYAVVGTLWNSFATGTALWGLHRAGLMDPGVEAGLMDFLLFGSLISAVDPVAVLAVFEEVHVNETLFIIVFGESLLNDAVTVVLYKVFNSFVELGPAHIHATDYVKG
;
A
#
# COMPACT_ATOMS: atom_id res chain seq x y z
N MET A 1 -11.02 17.22 -11.33
CA MET A 1 -12.31 16.91 -11.98
C MET A 1 -12.65 15.41 -11.88
N PHE A 2 -11.71 14.52 -12.20
CA PHE A 2 -11.85 13.06 -12.02
C PHE A 2 -12.24 12.62 -10.60
N PHE A 3 -11.47 13.02 -9.58
CA PHE A 3 -11.72 12.66 -8.17
C PHE A 3 -13.05 13.16 -7.58
N LEU A 4 -13.61 14.26 -8.12
CA LEU A 4 -14.82 14.89 -7.58
C LEU A 4 -16.10 14.44 -8.28
N PHE A 5 -16.03 14.02 -9.55
CA PHE A 5 -17.22 13.71 -10.36
C PHE A 5 -17.28 12.27 -10.86
N LEU A 6 -16.13 11.64 -11.13
CA LEU A 6 -16.07 10.27 -11.67
C LEU A 6 -15.86 9.22 -10.58
N LEU A 7 -15.06 9.55 -9.56
CA LEU A 7 -14.76 8.62 -8.47
C LEU A 7 -15.99 8.30 -7.58
N PRO A 8 -16.88 9.25 -7.23
CA PRO A 8 -18.04 8.95 -6.38
C PRO A 8 -19.04 7.96 -7.01
N PRO A 9 -19.46 8.10 -8.29
CA PRO A 9 -20.32 7.12 -8.94
C PRO A 9 -19.67 5.73 -9.08
N ILE A 10 -18.37 5.67 -9.40
CA ILE A 10 -17.64 4.40 -9.59
C ILE A 10 -17.53 3.62 -8.27
N VAL A 11 -17.22 4.31 -7.16
CA VAL A 11 -17.16 3.69 -5.83
C VAL A 11 -18.56 3.32 -5.32
N LEU A 12 -19.58 4.11 -5.63
CA LEU A 12 -20.97 3.81 -5.26
C LEU A 12 -21.49 2.56 -6.00
N ASP A 13 -21.23 2.45 -7.30
CA ASP A 13 -21.64 1.30 -8.11
C ASP A 13 -20.92 0.01 -7.66
N SER A 14 -19.61 0.12 -7.41
CA SER A 14 -18.80 -0.97 -6.86
C SER A 14 -19.24 -1.37 -5.44
N GLY A 15 -19.70 -0.41 -4.63
CA GLY A 15 -20.22 -0.65 -3.28
C GLY A 15 -21.64 -1.21 -3.25
N TYR A 16 -22.48 -0.86 -4.23
CA TYR A 16 -23.89 -1.29 -4.32
C TYR A 16 -24.04 -2.73 -4.81
N PHE A 17 -23.18 -3.16 -5.74
CA PHE A 17 -23.11 -4.56 -6.20
C PHE A 17 -22.31 -5.48 -5.28
N MET A 18 -21.68 -4.94 -4.24
CA MET A 18 -20.92 -5.74 -3.28
C MET A 18 -21.88 -6.47 -2.32
N PRO A 19 -21.81 -7.81 -2.23
CA PRO A 19 -22.52 -8.54 -1.17
C PRO A 19 -21.87 -8.22 0.19
N SER A 20 -22.31 -7.12 0.80
CA SER A 20 -21.76 -6.54 2.03
C SER A 20 -21.64 -7.56 3.16
N ARG A 21 -22.54 -8.54 3.24
CA ARG A 21 -22.49 -9.61 4.25
C ARG A 21 -21.21 -10.44 4.17
N LEU A 22 -20.86 -10.93 2.99
CA LEU A 22 -19.66 -11.75 2.77
C LEU A 22 -18.36 -10.95 2.95
N PHE A 23 -18.39 -9.66 2.60
CA PHE A 23 -17.28 -8.73 2.85
C PHE A 23 -17.05 -8.52 4.37
N PHE A 24 -18.12 -8.24 5.12
CA PHE A 24 -18.03 -8.05 6.57
C PHE A 24 -17.73 -9.35 7.32
N ASP A 25 -18.18 -10.49 6.82
CA ASP A 25 -17.87 -11.81 7.39
C ASP A 25 -16.37 -12.16 7.26
N ASN A 26 -15.69 -11.65 6.22
CA ASN A 26 -14.27 -11.89 5.97
C ASN A 26 -13.36 -10.68 6.23
N ILE A 27 -13.89 -9.60 6.85
CA ILE A 27 -13.18 -8.33 7.01
C ILE A 27 -11.83 -8.48 7.72
N GLY A 28 -11.72 -9.41 8.67
CA GLY A 28 -10.47 -9.67 9.39
C GLY A 28 -9.38 -10.23 8.46
N ALA A 29 -9.73 -11.14 7.56
CA ALA A 29 -8.79 -11.69 6.57
C ALA A 29 -8.40 -10.61 5.56
N ILE A 30 -9.37 -9.84 5.08
CA ILE A 30 -9.17 -8.72 4.14
C ILE A 30 -8.21 -7.69 4.73
N LEU A 31 -8.46 -7.24 5.96
CA LEU A 31 -7.60 -6.28 6.66
C LEU A 31 -6.20 -6.83 6.90
N THR A 32 -6.09 -8.11 7.26
CA THR A 32 -4.78 -8.73 7.48
C THR A 32 -3.99 -8.78 6.19
N TYR A 33 -4.60 -9.21 5.08
CA TYR A 33 -3.93 -9.26 3.78
C TYR A 33 -3.58 -7.86 3.27
N ALA A 34 -4.48 -6.89 3.37
CA ALA A 34 -4.21 -5.52 2.98
C ALA A 34 -3.06 -4.93 3.82
N VAL A 35 -3.16 -4.94 5.15
CA VAL A 35 -2.14 -4.28 5.98
C VAL A 35 -0.80 -5.01 5.91
N VAL A 36 -0.77 -6.33 6.13
CA VAL A 36 0.48 -7.09 6.15
C VAL A 36 1.09 -7.17 4.76
N GLY A 37 0.27 -7.36 3.73
CA GLY A 37 0.70 -7.42 2.33
C GLY A 37 1.33 -6.10 1.88
N THR A 38 0.65 -4.96 2.10
CA THR A 38 1.17 -3.64 1.76
C THR A 38 2.44 -3.30 2.53
N LEU A 39 2.49 -3.60 3.84
CA LEU A 39 3.69 -3.37 4.63
C LEU A 39 4.86 -4.19 4.09
N TRP A 40 4.66 -5.49 3.90
CA TRP A 40 5.68 -6.38 3.36
C TRP A 40 6.17 -5.92 1.99
N ASN A 41 5.25 -5.56 1.08
CA ASN A 41 5.58 -5.11 -0.27
C ASN A 41 6.39 -3.80 -0.25
N SER A 42 5.96 -2.83 0.57
CA SER A 42 6.66 -1.55 0.75
C SER A 42 8.07 -1.74 1.30
N PHE A 43 8.24 -2.56 2.34
CA PHE A 43 9.56 -2.83 2.93
C PHE A 43 10.43 -3.65 1.99
N ALA A 44 9.90 -4.70 1.37
CA ALA A 44 10.65 -5.52 0.42
C ALA A 44 11.17 -4.68 -0.74
N THR A 45 10.32 -3.83 -1.32
CA THR A 45 10.74 -3.01 -2.46
C THR A 45 11.71 -1.90 -2.05
N GLY A 46 11.44 -1.19 -0.96
CA GLY A 46 12.34 -0.13 -0.47
C GLY A 46 13.71 -0.65 -0.02
N THR A 47 13.75 -1.79 0.68
CA THR A 47 15.01 -2.42 1.08
C THR A 47 15.77 -3.05 -0.10
N ALA A 48 15.07 -3.62 -1.08
CA ALA A 48 15.69 -4.11 -2.31
C ALA A 48 16.35 -2.98 -3.08
N LEU A 49 15.67 -1.84 -3.26
CA LEU A 49 16.24 -0.65 -3.93
C LEU A 49 17.43 -0.09 -3.15
N TRP A 50 17.35 0.00 -1.83
CA TRP A 50 18.48 0.40 -0.99
C TRP A 50 19.67 -0.57 -1.12
N GLY A 51 19.41 -1.88 -1.19
CA GLY A 51 20.42 -2.91 -1.44
C GLY A 51 21.11 -2.73 -2.80
N LEU A 52 20.35 -2.44 -3.85
CA LEU A 52 20.87 -2.16 -5.19
C LEU A 52 21.70 -0.87 -5.23
N HIS A 53 21.26 0.16 -4.52
CA HIS A 53 22.03 1.40 -4.35
C HIS A 53 23.38 1.13 -3.69
N ARG A 54 23.37 0.36 -2.58
CA ARG A 54 24.61 -0.02 -1.87
C ARG A 54 25.51 -0.94 -2.67
N ALA A 55 24.95 -1.76 -3.56
CA ALA A 55 25.71 -2.61 -4.49
C ALA A 55 26.34 -1.83 -5.66
N GLY A 56 26.09 -0.51 -5.78
CA GLY A 56 26.64 0.32 -6.84
C GLY A 56 26.01 0.08 -8.22
N LEU A 57 24.81 -0.50 -8.26
CA LEU A 57 24.06 -0.76 -9.49
C LEU A 57 23.14 0.40 -9.91
N MET A 58 23.03 1.43 -9.08
CA MET A 58 22.29 2.66 -9.37
C MET A 58 23.23 3.78 -9.81
N ASP A 59 22.67 4.73 -10.57
CA ASP A 59 23.40 5.90 -11.06
C ASP A 59 24.02 6.67 -9.87
N PRO A 60 25.30 7.09 -9.96
CA PRO A 60 25.97 7.90 -8.94
C PRO A 60 25.24 9.20 -8.57
N GLY A 61 24.33 9.69 -9.43
CA GLY A 61 23.52 10.87 -9.15
C GLY A 61 22.36 10.67 -8.17
N VAL A 62 22.07 9.45 -7.72
CA VAL A 62 20.99 9.15 -6.77
C VAL A 62 21.52 9.26 -5.33
N GLU A 63 21.52 10.47 -4.77
CA GLU A 63 21.75 10.70 -3.33
C GLU A 63 20.45 10.52 -2.55
N ALA A 64 19.98 9.29 -2.39
CA ALA A 64 18.76 8.96 -1.66
C ALA A 64 19.07 8.06 -0.45
N GLY A 65 18.50 8.39 0.72
CA GLY A 65 18.62 7.60 1.93
C GLY A 65 17.68 6.39 1.95
N LEU A 66 17.82 5.53 2.97
CA LEU A 66 16.91 4.39 3.18
C LEU A 66 15.43 4.84 3.27
N MET A 67 15.18 5.98 3.92
CA MET A 67 13.82 6.51 4.08
C MET A 67 13.21 6.98 2.76
N ASP A 68 14.00 7.52 1.84
CA ASP A 68 13.54 7.91 0.51
C ASP A 68 13.16 6.69 -0.33
N PHE A 69 13.94 5.60 -0.22
CA PHE A 69 13.62 4.34 -0.89
C PHE A 69 12.39 3.65 -0.28
N LEU A 70 12.18 3.73 1.04
CA LEU A 70 10.97 3.23 1.70
C LEU A 70 9.75 4.07 1.36
N LEU A 71 9.89 5.40 1.27
CA LEU A 71 8.85 6.30 0.79
C LEU A 71 8.45 5.95 -0.64
N PHE A 72 9.43 5.74 -1.53
CA PHE A 72 9.18 5.25 -2.88
C PHE A 72 8.50 3.87 -2.87
N GLY A 73 8.99 2.94 -2.04
CA GLY A 73 8.40 1.62 -1.84
C GLY A 73 6.94 1.66 -1.41
N SER A 74 6.57 2.60 -0.52
CA SER A 74 5.19 2.80 -0.12
C SER A 74 4.32 3.31 -1.28
N LEU A 75 4.79 4.28 -2.07
CA LEU A 75 4.05 4.83 -3.20
C LEU A 75 3.64 3.76 -4.22
N ILE A 76 4.50 2.78 -4.45
CA ILE A 76 4.29 1.70 -5.43
C ILE A 76 3.64 0.45 -4.83
N SER A 77 3.35 0.46 -3.52
CA SER A 77 2.80 -0.71 -2.83
C SER A 77 1.29 -0.89 -3.02
N ALA A 78 0.59 0.17 -3.44
CA ALA A 78 -0.78 0.09 -3.91
C ALA A 78 -0.83 -0.71 -5.21
N VAL A 79 -1.57 -1.82 -5.22
CA VAL A 79 -1.68 -2.72 -6.38
C VAL A 79 -3.13 -2.76 -6.85
N ASP A 80 -3.34 -2.51 -8.15
CA ASP A 80 -4.64 -2.63 -8.80
C ASP A 80 -4.89 -4.07 -9.26
N PRO A 81 -5.94 -4.77 -8.78
CA PRO A 81 -6.20 -6.17 -9.11
C PRO A 81 -7.08 -6.31 -10.36
N VAL A 82 -7.33 -5.25 -11.13
CA VAL A 82 -8.34 -5.22 -12.20
C VAL A 82 -8.18 -6.38 -13.17
N ALA A 83 -6.94 -6.68 -13.57
CA ALA A 83 -6.65 -7.81 -14.46
C ALA A 83 -6.91 -9.18 -13.79
N VAL A 84 -6.59 -9.31 -12.50
CA VAL A 84 -6.79 -10.55 -11.74
C VAL A 84 -8.28 -10.81 -11.52
N LEU A 85 -9.04 -9.77 -11.17
CA LEU A 85 -10.49 -9.84 -10.99
C LEU A 85 -11.21 -10.21 -12.28
N ALA A 86 -10.81 -9.63 -13.42
CA ALA A 86 -11.39 -9.95 -14.73
C ALA A 86 -11.19 -11.44 -15.09
N VAL A 87 -9.99 -11.98 -14.86
CA VAL A 87 -9.73 -13.41 -15.08
C VAL A 87 -10.55 -14.26 -14.12
N PHE A 88 -10.62 -13.90 -12.84
CA PHE A 88 -11.36 -14.65 -11.83
C PHE A 88 -12.86 -14.75 -12.10
N GLU A 89 -13.44 -13.70 -12.68
CA GLU A 89 -14.83 -13.71 -13.14
C GLU A 89 -15.01 -14.67 -14.33
N GLU A 90 -14.07 -14.66 -15.28
CA GLU A 90 -14.10 -15.57 -16.44
C GLU A 90 -13.97 -17.04 -16.03
N VAL A 91 -13.11 -17.38 -15.07
CA VAL A 91 -12.93 -18.77 -14.59
C VAL A 91 -13.96 -19.20 -13.53
N HIS A 92 -14.91 -18.34 -13.17
CA HIS A 92 -15.95 -18.60 -12.16
C HIS A 92 -15.34 -19.03 -10.81
N VAL A 93 -14.38 -18.24 -10.31
CA VAL A 93 -13.73 -18.52 -9.03
C VAL A 93 -14.71 -18.38 -7.86
N ASN A 94 -14.37 -18.96 -6.71
CA ASN A 94 -15.17 -18.84 -5.50
C ASN A 94 -15.39 -17.37 -5.11
N GLU A 95 -16.66 -16.99 -4.87
CA GLU A 95 -17.08 -15.64 -4.48
C GLU A 95 -16.32 -15.10 -3.25
N THR A 96 -15.92 -16.00 -2.33
CA THR A 96 -15.11 -15.65 -1.14
C THR A 96 -13.69 -15.22 -1.52
N LEU A 97 -13.08 -15.87 -2.51
CA LEU A 97 -11.74 -15.47 -2.96
C LEU A 97 -11.81 -14.13 -3.71
N PHE A 98 -12.85 -13.95 -4.53
CA PHE A 98 -13.11 -12.71 -5.24
C PHE A 98 -13.27 -11.53 -4.27
N ILE A 99 -14.13 -11.67 -3.25
CA ILE A 99 -14.38 -10.60 -2.28
C ILE A 99 -13.13 -10.29 -1.43
N ILE A 100 -12.30 -11.30 -1.13
CA ILE A 100 -11.07 -11.09 -0.37
C ILE A 100 -10.06 -10.28 -1.17
N VAL A 101 -9.80 -10.64 -2.43
CA VAL A 101 -8.84 -9.92 -3.30
C VAL A 101 -9.35 -8.52 -3.61
N PHE A 102 -10.62 -8.39 -3.94
CA PHE A 102 -11.23 -7.08 -4.18
C PHE A 102 -11.15 -6.17 -2.94
N GLY A 103 -11.50 -6.71 -1.77
CA GLY A 103 -11.41 -5.97 -0.51
C GLY A 103 -9.98 -5.61 -0.11
N GLU A 104 -9.02 -6.50 -0.35
CA GLU A 104 -7.61 -6.28 -0.08
C GLU A 104 -7.12 -5.07 -0.85
N SER A 105 -7.39 -5.03 -2.15
CA SER A 105 -6.97 -3.94 -3.01
C SER A 105 -7.70 -2.63 -2.71
N LEU A 106 -9.00 -2.68 -2.36
CA LEU A 106 -9.74 -1.50 -1.89
C LEU A 106 -9.12 -0.86 -0.64
N LEU A 107 -8.64 -1.68 0.31
CA LEU A 107 -8.07 -1.19 1.56
C LEU A 107 -6.57 -0.88 1.45
N ASN A 108 -5.84 -1.57 0.58
CA ASN A 108 -4.42 -1.37 0.31
C ASN A 108 -4.12 0.09 -0.04
N ASP A 109 -4.95 0.74 -0.86
CA ASP A 109 -4.80 2.17 -1.20
C ASP A 109 -4.78 3.07 0.05
N ALA A 110 -5.70 2.84 0.98
CA ALA A 110 -5.75 3.62 2.22
C ALA A 110 -4.51 3.36 3.09
N VAL A 111 -4.07 2.10 3.20
CA VAL A 111 -2.87 1.72 3.96
C VAL A 111 -1.63 2.37 3.34
N THR A 112 -1.51 2.34 2.01
CA THR A 112 -0.41 2.93 1.25
C THR A 112 -0.31 4.44 1.49
N VAL A 113 -1.44 5.16 1.45
CA VAL A 113 -1.46 6.61 1.72
C VAL A 113 -1.02 6.93 3.15
N VAL A 114 -1.42 6.12 4.13
CA VAL A 114 -0.99 6.28 5.53
C VAL A 114 0.51 6.02 5.65
N LEU A 115 1.01 4.95 5.02
CA LEU A 115 2.41 4.56 5.08
C LEU A 115 3.32 5.61 4.42
N TYR A 116 2.89 6.15 3.29
CA TYR A 116 3.54 7.27 2.62
C TYR A 116 3.66 8.49 3.54
N LYS A 117 2.57 8.88 4.23
CA LYS A 117 2.60 10.02 5.16
C LYS A 117 3.56 9.78 6.33
N VAL A 118 3.59 8.55 6.85
CA VAL A 118 4.50 8.17 7.92
C VAL A 118 5.95 8.30 7.46
N PHE A 119 6.30 7.72 6.31
CA PHE A 119 7.67 7.83 5.78
C PHE A 119 8.02 9.27 5.39
N ASN A 120 7.10 10.03 4.81
CA ASN A 120 7.34 11.43 4.46
C ASN A 120 7.60 12.26 5.72
N SER A 121 6.85 12.01 6.80
CA SER A 121 7.12 12.65 8.09
C SER A 121 8.52 12.31 8.61
N PHE A 122 8.97 11.05 8.49
CA PHE A 122 10.32 10.65 8.86
C PHE A 122 11.42 11.27 7.99
N VAL A 123 11.17 11.46 6.69
CA VAL A 123 12.08 12.15 5.76
C VAL A 123 12.15 13.65 6.10
N GLU A 124 11.01 14.30 6.32
CA GLU A 124 10.92 15.71 6.73
C GLU A 124 11.56 15.96 8.11
N LEU A 125 11.47 15.00 9.02
CA LEU A 125 12.13 15.03 10.34
C LEU A 125 13.67 14.84 10.26
N GLY A 126 14.23 14.54 9.09
CA GLY A 126 15.67 14.37 8.88
C GLY A 126 16.52 15.55 9.42
N PRO A 127 17.81 15.31 9.68
CA PRO A 127 18.52 15.33 10.97
C PRO A 127 18.50 16.67 11.76
N ALA A 128 17.36 17.34 11.92
CA ALA A 128 17.33 18.67 12.53
C ALA A 128 17.15 18.71 14.06
N HIS A 129 16.73 17.63 14.75
CA HIS A 129 16.63 17.60 16.23
C HIS A 129 16.77 16.18 16.82
N ILE A 130 17.86 15.46 16.53
CA ILE A 130 18.17 14.23 17.27
C ILE A 130 18.88 14.59 18.57
N HIS A 131 18.12 14.81 19.65
CA HIS A 131 18.64 14.55 20.98
C HIS A 131 18.39 13.08 21.32
N ALA A 132 19.47 12.29 21.34
CA ALA A 132 19.48 10.86 21.68
C ALA A 132 18.95 10.51 23.09
N THR A 133 18.43 11.50 23.83
CA THR A 133 17.88 11.37 25.17
C THR A 133 16.40 11.00 25.21
N ASP A 134 15.65 11.11 24.11
CA ASP A 134 14.21 10.77 24.09
C ASP A 134 13.92 9.27 23.84
N TYR A 135 14.90 8.50 23.37
CA TYR A 135 14.74 7.04 23.20
C TYR A 135 14.60 6.26 24.52
N VAL A 136 14.85 6.88 25.68
CA VAL A 136 14.85 6.20 26.98
C VAL A 136 13.74 6.69 27.92
N LYS A 137 12.95 7.72 27.54
CA LYS A 137 12.02 8.36 28.49
C LYS A 137 10.54 8.44 28.07
N GLY A 138 10.14 7.96 26.91
CA GLY A 138 8.73 7.96 26.49
C GLY A 138 8.33 6.70 25.77
#